data_AF-A0AAD7ERT3-F1
#
_entry.id   AF-A0AAD7ERT3-F1
#
_cell.length_a   1.000
_cell.length_b   1.000
_cell.length_c   1.000
_cell.angle_alpha   90.00
_cell.angle_beta   90.00
_cell.angle_gamma   90.00
#
_symmetry.space_group_name_H-M   'P 1'
#
loop_
_entity.id
_entity.type
_entity.pdbx_description
1 polymer ?
#
loop_
_entity_poly.entity_id
_entity_poly.type
_entity_poly.pdbx_seq_one_letter_code
_entity_poly.pdbx_strand_id
1 'polypeptide(L)' 'VRTVATKTVNYSTKLLSAWKQAVLDHGKKPKILPRDVKTRWNSTFDMINTALAYKKVIRDFTLDETNGLQSYVISTLE' A
#
# COMPACT_ATOMS: atom_id res chain seq x y z
N VAL A 1 -1.44 0.02 7.13
CA VAL A 1 -0.31 0.15 6.16
C VAL A 1 0.53 -1.13 6.04
N ARG A 2 1.15 -1.63 7.11
CA ARG A 2 2.00 -2.86 7.06
C ARG A 2 1.29 -4.06 6.41
N THR A 3 0.08 -4.39 6.86
CA THR A 3 -0.71 -5.52 6.33
C THR A 3 -1.06 -5.34 4.86
N VAL A 4 -1.41 -4.11 4.45
CA VAL A 4 -1.70 -3.76 3.06
C VAL A 4 -0.45 -4.00 2.20
N ALA A 5 0.72 -3.49 2.62
CA ALA A 5 1.96 -3.71 1.89
C ALA A 5 2.31 -5.19 1.73
N THR A 6 2.16 -6.00 2.78
CA THR A 6 2.42 -7.43 2.71
C THR A 6 1.43 -8.14 1.77
N LYS A 7 0.14 -7.82 1.84
CA LYS A 7 -0.88 -8.45 0.97
C LYS A 7 -0.71 -8.09 -0.50
N THR A 8 -0.44 -6.81 -0.78
CA THR A 8 -0.21 -6.32 -2.15
C THR A 8 1.04 -6.94 -2.78
N VAL A 9 2.11 -7.16 -2.02
CA VAL A 9 3.38 -7.69 -2.55
C VAL A 9 3.41 -9.22 -2.60
N ASN A 10 2.95 -9.92 -1.56
CA ASN A 10 3.18 -11.36 -1.42
C ASN A 10 1.98 -12.23 -1.82
N TYR A 11 0.76 -11.71 -1.79
CA TYR A 11 -0.44 -12.58 -1.78
C TYR A 11 -1.19 -12.63 -3.10
N SER A 12 -1.20 -11.54 -3.88
CA SER A 12 -2.00 -11.48 -5.10
C SER A 12 -1.37 -10.61 -6.16
N THR A 13 -1.13 -11.22 -7.33
CA THR A 13 -0.73 -10.50 -8.55
C THR A 13 -1.82 -9.54 -9.03
N LYS A 14 -3.11 -9.83 -8.76
CA LYS A 14 -4.22 -8.91 -9.06
C LYS A 14 -4.11 -7.62 -8.26
N LEU A 15 -3.83 -7.73 -6.95
CA LEU A 15 -3.64 -6.55 -6.08
C LEU A 15 -2.43 -5.72 -6.50
N LEU A 16 -1.35 -6.37 -6.94
CA LEU A 16 -0.17 -5.65 -7.43
C LEU A 16 -0.47 -4.89 -8.74
N SER A 17 -1.27 -5.47 -9.63
CA SER A 17 -1.70 -4.79 -10.86
C SER A 17 -2.62 -3.60 -10.56
N ALA A 18 -3.61 -3.80 -9.69
CA ALA A 18 -4.52 -2.74 -9.26
C ALA A 18 -3.76 -1.59 -8.55
N TRP A 19 -2.76 -1.91 -7.72
CA TRP A 19 -1.88 -0.90 -7.12
C TRP A 19 -1.12 -0.09 -8.18
N LYS A 20 -0.54 -0.76 -9.19
CA LYS A 20 0.19 -0.07 -10.26
C LYS A 20 -0.72 0.86 -11.05
N GLN A 21 -1.96 0.46 -11.32
CA GLN A 21 -2.97 1.31 -11.96
C GLN A 21 -3.32 2.51 -11.10
N ALA A 22 -3.67 2.31 -9.82
CA ALA A 22 -3.96 3.41 -8.90
C ALA A 22 -2.80 4.41 -8.77
N VAL A 23 -1.55 3.94 -8.80
CA VAL A 23 -0.37 4.82 -8.79
C VAL A 23 -0.24 5.65 -10.07
N LEU A 24 -0.56 5.06 -11.23
CA LEU A 24 -0.56 5.75 -12.53
C LEU A 24 -1.70 6.77 -12.63
N ASP A 25 -2.90 6.43 -12.14
CA ASP A 25 -4.07 7.30 -12.14
C ASP A 25 -3.83 8.58 -11.31
N HIS A 26 -3.04 8.47 -10.25
CA HIS A 26 -2.58 9.60 -9.44
C HIS A 26 -1.34 10.33 -9.98
N GLY A 27 -0.88 9.98 -11.20
CA GLY A 27 0.27 10.60 -11.86
C GLY A 27 1.61 10.38 -11.14
N LYS A 28 1.71 9.37 -10.27
CA LYS A 28 2.93 9.04 -9.54
C LYS A 28 3.74 8.01 -10.31
N LYS A 29 5.07 8.01 -10.10
CA LYS A 29 5.92 6.97 -10.69
C LYS A 29 5.52 5.59 -10.11
N PRO A 30 5.30 4.58 -10.96
CA PRO A 30 4.93 3.23 -10.52
C PRO A 30 6.05 2.66 -9.65
N LYS A 31 5.80 2.64 -8.34
CA LYS A 31 6.71 2.11 -7.33
C LYS A 31 5.98 1.02 -6.56
N ILE A 32 6.67 -0.08 -6.28
CA ILE A 32 6.13 -1.13 -5.41
C ILE A 32 6.13 -0.60 -3.96
N LEU A 33 5.03 -0.81 -3.25
CA LEU A 33 4.94 -0.43 -1.85
C LEU A 33 5.97 -1.24 -1.05
N PRO A 34 6.93 -0.60 -0.34
CA PRO A 34 7.91 -1.33 0.43
C PRO A 34 7.21 -2.08 1.56
N ARG A 35 7.60 -3.34 1.75
CA ARG A 35 7.13 -4.15 2.87
C ARG A 35 8.09 -4.02 4.05
N ASP A 36 7.54 -4.21 5.23
CA ASP A 36 8.34 -4.38 6.43
C ASP A 36 9.00 -5.77 6.45
N VAL A 37 10.31 -5.81 6.70
CA VAL A 37 11.13 -7.03 6.69
C VAL A 37 11.99 -7.08 7.94
N LYS A 38 11.75 -8.07 8.81
CA LYS A 38 12.45 -8.22 10.09
C LYS A 38 13.98 -8.22 9.98
N THR A 39 14.52 -8.76 8.88
CA THR A 39 15.98 -8.83 8.66
C THR A 39 16.59 -7.54 8.13
N ARG A 40 15.79 -6.52 7.79
CA ARG A 40 16.27 -5.23 7.27
C ARG A 40 15.93 -4.12 8.25
N TRP A 41 16.96 -3.56 8.88
CA TRP A 41 16.83 -2.57 9.97
C TRP A 41 16.00 -1.34 9.62
N ASN A 42 16.04 -0.87 8.37
CA ASN A 42 15.33 0.35 7.94
C ASN A 42 14.01 0.09 7.20
N SER A 43 13.55 -1.17 7.10
CA SER A 43 12.38 -1.50 6.27
C SER A 43 11.07 -0.90 6.78
N THR A 44 10.89 -0.78 8.10
CA THR A 44 9.74 -0.07 8.68
C THR A 44 9.77 1.41 8.33
N PHE A 45 10.94 2.05 8.40
CA PHE A 45 11.10 3.47 8.08
C PHE A 45 10.81 3.74 6.59
N ASP A 46 11.39 2.95 5.69
CA ASP A 46 11.17 3.07 4.24
C ASP A 46 9.71 2.85 3.85
N MET A 47 9.04 1.88 4.50
CA MET A 47 7.61 1.62 4.34
C MET A 47 6.78 2.83 4.75
N ILE A 48 7.02 3.41 5.93
CA ILE A 48 6.24 4.56 6.43
C ILE A 48 6.48 5.77 5.53
N ASN A 49 7.73 6.06 5.18
CA ASN A 49 8.09 7.20 4.33
C ASN A 49 7.40 7.10 2.96
N THR A 50 7.41 5.91 2.35
CA THR A 50 6.69 5.68 1.10
C THR A 50 5.16 5.74 1.30
N ALA A 51 4.64 5.21 2.40
CA ALA A 51 3.20 5.28 2.66
C ALA A 51 2.70 6.73 2.84
N LEU A 52 3.53 7.61 3.39
CA LEU A 52 3.22 9.03 3.54
C LEU A 52 3.23 9.74 2.17
N ALA A 53 4.24 9.46 1.33
CA ALA A 53 4.32 10.00 -0.03
C ALA A 53 3.16 9.56 -0.94
N TYR A 54 2.62 8.36 -0.73
CA TYR A 54 1.54 7.77 -1.51
C TYR A 54 0.21 7.67 -0.74
N LYS A 55 0.02 8.47 0.32
CA LYS A 55 -1.15 8.38 1.23
C LYS A 55 -2.50 8.42 0.52
N LYS A 56 -2.67 9.31 -0.47
CA LYS A 56 -3.92 9.42 -1.25
C LYS A 56 -4.19 8.15 -2.07
N VAL A 57 -3.17 7.66 -2.77
CA VAL A 57 -3.25 6.42 -3.56
C VAL A 57 -3.60 5.23 -2.67
N ILE A 58 -2.96 5.11 -1.50
CA ILE A 58 -3.25 4.03 -0.55
C ILE A 58 -4.68 4.13 -0.05
N ARG A 59 -5.19 5.33 0.24
CA ARG A 59 -6.57 5.52 0.68
C ARG A 59 -7.55 5.02 -0.38
N ASP A 60 -7.41 5.47 -1.62
CA ASP A 60 -8.31 5.10 -2.71
C ASP A 60 -8.23 3.61 -3.01
N PHE A 61 -7.01 3.07 -3.12
CA PHE A 61 -6.76 1.63 -3.32
C PHE A 61 -7.36 0.75 -2.22
N THR A 62 -7.38 1.23 -0.98
CA THR A 62 -7.95 0.46 0.14
C THR A 62 -9.47 0.63 0.25
N LEU A 63 -10.02 1.75 -0.24
CA LEU A 63 -11.45 2.00 -0.32
C LEU A 63 -12.12 1.21 -1.44
N ASP A 64 -11.40 0.83 -2.49
CA ASP A 64 -11.91 -0.05 -3.53
C ASP A 64 -12.37 -1.41 -2.95
N GLU A 65 -13.69 -1.66 -3.03
CA GLU A 65 -14.33 -2.90 -2.55
C GLU A 65 -13.78 -4.14 -3.24
N THR A 66 -13.38 -4.01 -4.50
CA THR A 66 -12.81 -5.09 -5.33
C THR A 66 -11.50 -5.63 -4.76
N ASN A 67 -10.76 -4.84 -3.99
CA ASN A 67 -9.47 -5.22 -3.43
C ASN A 67 -9.61 -5.96 -2.09
N GLY A 68 -10.76 -5.90 -1.42
CA GLY A 68 -11.01 -6.61 -0.15
C GLY A 68 -10.07 -6.17 0.98
N LEU A 69 -9.50 -4.96 0.91
CA LEU A 69 -8.54 -4.42 1.88
C LEU A 69 -9.16 -3.44 2.89
N GLN A 70 -10.45 -3.10 2.74
CA GLN A 70 -11.16 -2.12 3.56
C GLN A 70 -11.09 -2.38 5.07
N SER A 71 -11.12 -3.65 5.49
CA SER A 71 -11.01 -4.05 6.90
C SER A 71 -9.66 -3.71 7.55
N TYR A 72 -8.65 -3.36 6.75
CA TYR A 72 -7.31 -2.97 7.20
C TYR A 72 -7.04 -1.47 7.08
N VAL A 73 -8.04 -0.68 6.68
CA VAL A 73 -8.01 0.77 6.84
C VAL A 73 -8.01 1.04 8.33
N ILE A 74 -6.99 1.74 8.80
CA ILE A 74 -7.05 2.33 10.13
C ILE A 74 -8.08 3.45 9.98
N SER A 75 -9.29 3.25 10.49
CA SER A 75 -10.21 4.34 10.75
C SER A 75 -9.47 5.30 11.67
N THR A 76 -9.01 6.43 11.15
CA THR A 76 -8.62 7.53 12.02
C THR A 76 -9.89 8.00 12.70
N LEU A 77 -10.20 7.42 13.85
CA LEU A 77 -10.88 8.15 14.91
C LEU A 77 -9.76 8.85 15.66
N GLU A 78 -9.86 10.17 15.65
CA GLU A 78 -9.08 11.18 16.39
C GLU A 78 -7.69 11.54 15.82
#